data_AF-A0A7U9EVT6-F1
#
_entry.id   AF-A0A7U9EVT6-F1
#
_cell.length_a   1.000
_cell.length_b   1.000
_cell.length_c   1.000
_cell.angle_alpha   90.00
_cell.angle_beta   90.00
_cell.angle_gamma   90.00
#
_symmetry.space_group_name_H-M   'P 1'
#
loop_
_entity.id
_entity.type
_entity.pdbx_description
1 polymer ?
#
loop_
_entity_poly.entity_id
_entity_poly.type
_entity_poly.pdbx_seq_one_letter_code
_entity_poly.pdbx_strand_id
1 'polypeptide(L)' 'MGIPIDAVYEGSYLNIISAIFKKLGLLQLIDRLVPVDPQCQTRTSDAV' A
#
# COMPACT_ATOMS: atom_id res chain seq x y z
N MET A 1 -14.86 -11.32 -24.26
CA MET A 1 -13.87 -10.29 -23.91
C MET A 1 -13.30 -10.68 -22.55
N GLY A 2 -12.04 -11.12 -22.50
CA GLY A 2 -11.38 -11.59 -21.27
C GLY A 2 -10.37 -10.57 -20.79
N ILE A 3 -10.30 -10.35 -19.48
CA ILE A 3 -9.26 -9.52 -18.87
C ILE A 3 -8.01 -10.39 -18.73
N PRO A 4 -6.86 -10.02 -19.32
CA PRO A 4 -5.63 -10.75 -19.10
C PRO A 4 -5.21 -10.60 -17.63
N ILE A 5 -4.92 -11.72 -16.98
CA ILE A 5 -4.37 -11.74 -15.64
C ILE A 5 -2.87 -11.94 -15.78
N ASP A 6 -2.08 -10.94 -15.36
CA ASP A 6 -0.62 -10.99 -15.47
C ASP A 6 0.02 -11.86 -14.37
N ALA A 7 -0.54 -11.88 -13.17
CA ALA A 7 -0.05 -12.69 -12.05
C ALA A 7 -1.12 -12.95 -11.00
N VAL A 8 -1.00 -14.10 -10.31
CA VAL A 8 -1.78 -14.45 -9.12
C VAL A 8 -0.79 -14.73 -7.99
N TYR A 9 -0.91 -13.98 -6.90
CA TYR A 9 -0.04 -14.12 -5.72
C TYR A 9 -0.73 -14.96 -4.64
N GLU A 10 0.09 -15.59 -3.80
CA GLU A 10 -0.39 -16.32 -2.63
C GLU A 10 -1.09 -15.37 -1.64
N GLY A 11 -2.09 -15.87 -0.90
CA GLY A 11 -2.92 -15.04 -0.03
C GLY A 11 -2.13 -14.31 1.05
N SER A 12 -0.97 -14.86 1.46
CA SER A 12 -0.08 -14.22 2.43
C SER A 12 0.73 -13.03 1.87
N TYR A 13 0.77 -12.83 0.55
CA TYR A 13 1.66 -11.87 -0.10
C TYR A 13 1.50 -10.45 0.45
N LEU A 14 0.26 -9.96 0.55
CA LEU A 14 -0.02 -8.62 1.08
C LEU A 14 0.36 -8.49 2.56
N ASN A 15 0.22 -9.56 3.35
CA ASN A 15 0.63 -9.57 4.76
C ASN A 15 2.15 -9.45 4.89
N ILE A 16 2.90 -10.19 4.07
CA ILE A 16 4.37 -10.13 4.07
C ILE A 16 4.85 -8.73 3.70
N ILE A 17 4.30 -8.14 2.63
CA ILE A 17 4.66 -6.78 2.22
C ILE A 17 4.29 -5.76 3.29
N SER A 18 3.09 -5.85 3.87
CA SER A 18 2.64 -4.97 4.94
C SER A 18 3.60 -4.98 6.14
N ALA A 19 4.04 -6.17 6.58
CA ALA A 19 4.99 -6.31 7.68
C ALA A 19 6.35 -5.66 7.36
N ILE A 20 6.86 -5.83 6.13
CA ILE A 20 8.11 -5.21 5.69
C ILE A 20 7.99 -3.68 5.69
N PHE A 21 6.91 -3.14 5.13
CA PHE A 21 6.67 -1.69 5.07
C PHE A 21 6.56 -1.06 6.46
N LYS A 22 5.87 -1.74 7.39
CA LYS A 22 5.79 -1.32 8.80
C LYS A 22 7.16 -1.34 9.46
N LYS A 23 7.94 -2.42 9.32
CA LYS A 23 9.27 -2.55 9.92
C LYS A 23 10.25 -1.48 9.45
N LEU A 24 10.16 -1.09 8.18
CA LEU A 24 11.03 -0.07 7.57
C LEU A 24 10.50 1.37 7.75
N GLY A 25 9.33 1.55 8.38
CA GLY A 25 8.72 2.88 8.55
C GLY A 25 8.35 3.57 7.24
N LEU A 26 8.17 2.81 6.15
CA LEU A 26 8.01 3.37 4.81
C LEU A 26 6.69 4.13 4.65
N LEU A 27 5.62 3.66 5.28
CA LEU A 27 4.31 4.33 5.21
C LEU A 27 4.40 5.79 5.70
N GLN A 28 5.10 6.02 6.83
CA GLN A 28 5.30 7.35 7.41
C GLN A 28 6.26 8.24 6.59
N LEU A 29 7.15 7.62 5.81
CA LEU A 29 7.97 8.35 4.84
C LEU A 29 7.11 8.79 3.66
N ILE A 30 6.24 7.91 3.16
CA ILE A 30 5.30 8.22 2.07
C ILE A 30 4.37 9.36 2.48
N ASP A 31 3.78 9.33 3.68
CA ASP A 31 2.85 10.39 4.13
C ASP A 31 3.50 11.78 4.21
N ARG A 32 4.83 11.84 4.36
CA ARG A 32 5.58 13.11 4.36
C ARG A 32 5.95 13.59 2.96
N LEU A 33 6.12 12.66 2.02
CA LEU A 33 6.58 12.93 0.66
C LEU A 33 5.41 13.12 -0.32
N VAL A 34 4.29 12.47 -0.06
CA VAL A 34 3.09 12.51 -0.89
C VAL A 34 2.10 13.46 -0.24
N PRO A 35 1.77 14.59 -0.89
CA PRO A 35 0.73 15.48 -0.42
C PRO A 35 -0.59 14.72 -0.33
N VAL A 36 -1.30 14.90 0.78
CA VAL A 36 -2.65 14.37 0.93
C VAL A 36 -3.58 15.15 0.01
N ASP A 37 -4.36 14.43 -0.78
CA ASP A 37 -5.40 15.04 -1.59
C ASP A 37 -6.48 15.64 -0.66
N PRO A 38 -6.80 16.94 -0.75
CA PRO A 38 -7.79 17.56 0.13
C PRO A 38 -9.21 16.98 -0.01
N GLN A 39 -9.54 16.33 -1.13
CA GLN A 39 -10.81 15.63 -1.33
C GLN A 39 -10.80 14.20 -0.76
N CYS A 40 -9.62 13.62 -0.58
CA CYS A 40 -9.41 12.28 -0.03
C CYS A 40 -8.41 12.36 1.13
N GLN A 41 -8.92 12.60 2.35
CA GLN A 41 -8.11 12.74 3.56
C GLN A 41 -7.44 11.43 4.04
N THR A 42 -7.51 10.35 3.27
CA THR A 42 -6.91 9.06 3.61
C THR A 42 -5.40 9.12 3.39
N ARG A 43 -4.62 8.92 4.45
CA ARG A 43 -3.16 8.78 4.34
C ARG A 43 -2.79 7.35 3.98
N THR A 44 -1.58 7.18 3.46
CA THR A 44 -1.10 5.84 3.09
C THR A 44 -0.91 4.97 4.34
N SER A 45 -0.56 5.60 5.48
CA SER A 45 -0.54 4.93 6.79
C SER A 45 -1.90 4.42 7.27
N ASP A 46 -3.01 5.03 6.85
CA ASP A 46 -4.33 4.75 7.42
C ASP A 46 -4.92 3.44 6.89
N ALA A 47 -4.40 2.93 5.77
CA ALA A 47 -4.91 1.77 5.06
C ALA A 47 -4.40 0.41 5.59
N VAL A 48 -3.56 0.38 6.63
CA VAL A 48 -2.74 -0.82 6.98
C VAL A 48 -2.77 -1.26 8.44
#